data_AF-A0A426U483-F1
#
_entry.id   AF-A0A426U483-F1
#
_cell.length_a   1.000
_cell.length_b   1.000
_cell.length_c   1.000
_cell.angle_alpha   90.00
_cell.angle_beta   90.00
_cell.angle_gamma   90.00
#
_symmetry.space_group_name_H-M   'P 1'
#
loop_
_entity.id
_entity.type
_entity.pdbx_description
1 polymer ?
#
loop_
_entity_poly.entity_id
_entity_poly.type
_entity_poly.pdbx_seq_one_letter_code
_entity_poly.pdbx_strand_id
1 'polypeptide(L)'
;MNQLTARRTSLSPLLTRLRDRTPGLAASLLGGAVAAGLGLGSFAVLVIVLWISSPYPDSGPGGALHVAAALWLLAHGAELVRTDTLSGVPAPVGVTPLLLLALPLWLVHRAARDVAAGDEEPPQAPGRTAWTGVVLGYLAVGAAVALYASGGALRPSWPWTCVCLPVVVMGAAGAGVWTAYGRPAEAFDGVLVLLPAGVRRLVLGAPARARLAASARAAGAGVAVLVGGGAVLLAVSLVAHGGATRGAFFQLTEGWSGRFAVLLLCLALLPNAAVWAAGYAAGPGFVLGAGHVVGPLSSDPAPLLPPFPLLAAVPDAG
;
A
#
# COMPACT_ATOMS: atom_id res chain seq x y z
N MET A 1 -25.65 19.34 69.17
CA MET A 1 -24.73 18.33 68.60
C MET A 1 -24.95 18.34 67.09
N ASN A 2 -24.01 18.94 66.34
CA ASN A 2 -24.22 19.39 64.97
C ASN A 2 -24.11 18.23 63.95
N GLN A 3 -25.18 17.94 63.20
CA GLN A 3 -25.10 17.08 62.02
C GLN A 3 -24.64 17.90 60.81
N LEU A 4 -23.38 17.69 60.42
CA LEU A 4 -22.81 18.15 59.15
C LEU A 4 -23.10 17.11 58.07
N THR A 5 -24.02 17.40 57.16
CA THR A 5 -24.30 16.59 55.97
C THR A 5 -23.20 16.82 54.94
N ALA A 6 -22.30 15.84 54.83
CA ALA A 6 -21.23 15.82 53.83
C ALA A 6 -21.81 15.67 52.41
N ARG A 7 -21.65 16.72 51.60
CA ARG A 7 -21.95 16.74 50.17
C ARG A 7 -20.91 15.86 49.44
N ARG A 8 -21.24 14.59 49.16
CA ARG A 8 -20.41 13.75 48.27
C ARG A 8 -20.55 14.25 46.84
N THR A 9 -19.48 14.80 46.30
CA THR A 9 -19.32 15.13 44.88
C THR A 9 -19.35 13.84 44.05
N SER A 10 -20.40 13.66 43.25
CA SER A 10 -20.56 12.48 42.39
C SER A 10 -19.58 12.54 41.22
N LEU A 11 -18.42 11.87 41.34
CA LEU A 11 -17.50 11.59 40.23
C LEU A 11 -17.93 10.38 39.38
N SER A 12 -19.03 9.72 39.76
CA SER A 12 -19.57 8.52 39.11
C SER A 12 -19.99 8.70 37.63
N PRO A 13 -20.56 9.83 37.17
CA PRO A 13 -21.06 9.92 35.78
C PRO A 13 -19.97 10.09 34.72
N LEU A 14 -18.74 10.49 35.10
CA LEU A 14 -17.60 10.56 34.17
C LEU A 14 -16.93 9.20 34.00
N LEU A 15 -16.88 8.39 35.06
CA LEU A 15 -16.34 7.03 35.01
C LEU A 15 -17.26 6.06 34.26
N THR A 16 -18.58 6.25 34.33
CA THR A 16 -19.53 5.49 33.49
C THR A 16 -19.44 5.91 32.03
N ARG A 17 -19.32 7.20 31.69
CA ARG A 17 -19.11 7.63 30.28
C ARG A 17 -17.81 7.11 29.67
N LEU A 18 -16.75 6.92 30.46
CA LEU A 18 -15.51 6.30 30.00
C LEU A 18 -15.65 4.78 29.81
N ARG A 19 -16.59 4.15 30.54
CA ARG A 19 -16.92 2.73 30.43
C ARG A 19 -17.94 2.44 29.32
N ASP A 20 -18.73 3.44 28.94
CA ASP A 20 -19.63 3.46 27.77
C ASP A 20 -18.90 3.82 26.46
N ARG A 21 -17.57 3.64 26.40
CA ARG A 21 -16.88 3.56 25.10
C ARG A 21 -17.59 2.48 24.30
N THR A 22 -18.16 2.87 23.16
CA THR A 22 -18.86 2.00 22.21
C THR A 22 -18.22 0.61 22.22
N PRO A 23 -18.94 -0.44 22.67
CA PRO A 23 -18.38 -1.78 22.71
C PRO A 23 -17.79 -2.08 21.33
N GLY A 24 -16.53 -2.52 21.32
CA GLY A 24 -15.80 -2.84 20.09
C GLY A 24 -14.90 -1.75 19.51
N LEU A 25 -15.04 -0.45 19.83
CA LEU A 25 -14.15 0.59 19.24
C LEU A 25 -12.69 0.41 19.68
N ALA A 26 -12.46 0.13 20.96
CA ALA A 26 -11.11 -0.07 21.48
C ALA A 26 -10.43 -1.31 20.87
N ALA A 27 -11.17 -2.41 20.71
CA ALA A 27 -10.70 -3.61 20.03
C ALA A 27 -10.40 -3.35 18.55
N SER A 28 -11.26 -2.58 17.87
CA SER A 28 -11.07 -2.15 16.48
C SER A 28 -9.81 -1.30 16.30
N LEU A 29 -9.60 -0.32 17.19
CA LEU A 29 -8.39 0.51 17.23
C LEU A 29 -7.14 -0.35 17.42
N LEU A 30 -7.18 -1.29 18.36
CA LEU A 30 -6.08 -2.21 18.60
C LEU A 30 -5.82 -3.10 17.36
N GLY A 31 -6.86 -3.63 16.72
CA GLY A 31 -6.74 -4.43 15.50
C GLY A 31 -6.04 -3.69 14.37
N GLY A 32 -6.40 -2.41 14.16
CA GLY A 32 -5.71 -1.54 13.20
C GLY A 32 -4.25 -1.27 13.56
N ALA A 33 -3.96 -0.99 14.83
CA ALA A 33 -2.60 -0.74 15.30
C ALA A 33 -1.71 -2.00 15.19
N VAL A 34 -2.25 -3.18 15.53
CA VAL A 34 -1.56 -4.47 15.38
C VAL A 34 -1.29 -4.78 13.91
N ALA A 35 -2.26 -4.56 13.02
CA ALA A 35 -2.05 -4.73 11.59
C ALA A 35 -0.92 -3.83 11.05
N ALA A 36 -0.88 -2.56 11.47
CA ALA A 36 0.21 -1.65 11.11
C ALA A 36 1.56 -2.12 11.67
N GLY A 37 1.59 -2.54 12.94
CA GLY A 37 2.79 -3.05 13.60
C GLY A 37 3.35 -4.31 12.96
N LEU A 38 2.49 -5.26 12.57
CA LEU A 38 2.88 -6.48 11.85
C LEU A 38 3.42 -6.16 10.45
N GLY A 39 2.77 -5.24 9.74
CA GLY A 39 3.25 -4.73 8.46
C GLY A 39 4.63 -4.12 8.61
N LEU A 40 4.79 -3.13 9.49
CA LEU A 40 6.07 -2.46 9.74
C LEU A 40 7.15 -3.44 10.18
N GLY A 41 6.83 -4.35 11.11
CA GLY A 41 7.74 -5.36 11.63
C GLY A 41 8.26 -6.30 10.54
N SER A 42 7.41 -6.69 9.58
CA SER A 42 7.81 -7.54 8.46
C SER A 42 8.86 -6.84 7.57
N PHE A 43 8.66 -5.54 7.29
CA PHE A 43 9.64 -4.74 6.53
C PHE A 43 10.92 -4.51 7.35
N ALA A 44 10.80 -4.28 8.66
CA ALA A 44 11.94 -4.12 9.55
C ALA A 44 12.80 -5.39 9.58
N VAL A 45 12.19 -6.57 9.74
CA VAL A 45 12.92 -7.85 9.70
C VAL A 45 13.65 -8.02 8.36
N LEU A 46 12.97 -7.78 7.23
CA LEU A 46 13.58 -7.89 5.90
C LEU A 46 14.81 -7.00 5.76
N VAL A 47 14.67 -5.71 6.10
CA VAL A 47 15.74 -4.72 5.95
C VAL A 47 16.88 -4.98 6.93
N ILE A 48 16.58 -5.35 8.18
CA ILE A 48 17.60 -5.67 9.19
C ILE A 48 18.39 -6.93 8.79
N VAL A 49 17.74 -7.97 8.28
CA VAL A 49 18.43 -9.17 7.80
C VAL A 49 19.39 -8.83 6.65
N LEU A 50 18.93 -8.03 5.69
CA LEU A 50 19.79 -7.55 4.59
C LEU A 50 20.96 -6.69 5.10
N TRP A 51 20.70 -5.83 6.08
CA TRP A 51 21.70 -4.96 6.69
C TRP A 51 22.77 -5.75 7.45
N ILE A 52 22.37 -6.69 8.31
CA ILE A 52 23.29 -7.58 9.06
C ILE A 52 24.13 -8.43 8.10
N SER A 53 23.54 -8.87 6.99
CA SER A 53 24.24 -9.67 5.98
C SER A 53 25.19 -8.85 5.09
N SER A 54 25.19 -7.52 5.22
CA SER A 54 26.04 -6.66 4.40
C SER A 54 27.49 -6.68 4.86
N PRO A 55 28.48 -6.92 3.97
CA PRO A 55 29.90 -6.90 4.34
C PRO A 55 30.39 -5.55 4.85
N TYR A 56 29.78 -4.46 4.34
CA TYR A 56 30.08 -3.07 4.71
C TYR A 56 28.77 -2.33 4.95
N PRO A 57 28.20 -2.35 6.17
CA PRO A 57 27.01 -1.60 6.47
C PRO A 57 27.36 -0.11 6.60
N ASP A 58 26.99 0.69 5.62
CA ASP A 58 27.26 2.14 5.57
C ASP A 58 26.51 2.96 6.63
N SER A 59 25.63 2.31 7.42
CA SER A 59 24.77 2.95 8.41
C SER A 59 24.66 2.07 9.66
N GLY A 60 24.50 2.68 10.83
CA GLY A 60 24.13 1.94 12.05
C GLY A 60 22.70 1.37 11.97
N PRO A 61 22.27 0.57 12.96
CA PRO A 61 20.94 -0.07 12.97
C PRO A 61 19.77 0.93 12.85
N GLY A 62 19.95 2.16 13.35
CA GLY A 62 18.97 3.24 13.18
C GLY A 62 18.71 3.58 11.70
N GLY A 63 19.75 3.60 10.86
CA GLY A 63 19.61 3.84 9.42
C GLY A 63 18.78 2.75 8.73
N ALA A 64 19.02 1.49 9.09
CA ALA A 64 18.23 0.36 8.58
C ALA A 64 16.74 0.46 8.99
N LEU A 65 16.45 0.87 10.23
CA LEU A 65 15.08 1.09 10.69
C LEU A 65 14.41 2.26 9.97
N HIS A 66 15.12 3.36 9.69
CA HIS A 66 14.60 4.44 8.86
C HIS A 66 14.28 3.98 7.44
N VAL A 67 15.12 3.14 6.83
CA VAL A 67 14.85 2.54 5.51
C VAL A 67 13.63 1.63 5.56
N ALA A 68 13.47 0.81 6.59
CA ALA A 68 12.28 -0.04 6.76
C ALA A 68 11.00 0.78 6.89
N ALA A 69 11.02 1.85 7.69
CA ALA A 69 9.90 2.77 7.85
C ALA A 69 9.55 3.47 6.52
N ALA A 70 10.56 3.98 5.81
CA ALA A 70 10.36 4.61 4.50
C ALA A 70 9.81 3.62 3.47
N LEU A 71 10.34 2.39 3.41
CA LEU A 71 9.87 1.34 2.50
C LEU A 71 8.43 0.91 2.82
N TRP A 72 8.05 0.84 4.09
CA TRP A 72 6.68 0.58 4.50
C TRP A 72 5.73 1.71 4.07
N LEU A 73 6.12 2.98 4.19
CA LEU A 73 5.33 4.11 3.67
C LEU A 73 5.22 4.09 2.15
N LEU A 74 6.33 3.83 1.45
CA LEU A 74 6.35 3.70 -0.01
C LEU A 74 5.42 2.58 -0.48
N ALA A 75 5.34 1.46 0.25
CA ALA A 75 4.41 0.38 -0.05
C ALA A 75 2.93 0.81 -0.01
N HIS A 76 2.59 1.91 0.68
CA HIS A 76 1.24 2.50 0.67
C HIS A 76 1.01 3.52 -0.45
N GLY A 77 1.98 3.72 -1.35
CA GLY A 77 1.88 4.75 -2.38
C GLY A 77 2.46 6.11 -1.98
N ALA A 78 3.01 6.25 -0.77
CA ALA A 78 3.59 7.52 -0.36
C ALA A 78 4.91 7.77 -1.10
N GLU A 79 4.99 8.88 -1.81
CA GLU A 79 6.24 9.31 -2.43
C GLU A 79 7.27 9.67 -1.36
N LEU A 80 8.49 9.18 -1.52
CA LEU A 80 9.63 9.54 -0.70
C LEU A 80 10.51 10.54 -1.43
N VAL A 81 11.29 11.32 -0.70
CA VAL A 81 12.25 12.29 -1.25
C VAL A 81 13.61 11.98 -0.68
N ARG A 82 14.57 11.71 -1.56
CA ARG A 82 16.00 11.62 -1.22
C ARG A 82 16.56 13.04 -1.22
N THR A 83 16.90 13.56 -0.05
CA THR A 83 17.41 14.93 0.10
C THR A 83 18.90 15.05 -0.19
N ASP A 84 19.66 13.99 0.12
CA ASP A 84 21.12 14.00 0.03
C ASP A 84 21.55 13.38 -1.31
N THR A 85 21.65 14.21 -2.34
CA THR A 85 22.08 13.81 -3.69
C THR A 85 23.40 14.50 -4.07
N LEU A 86 24.16 13.89 -4.98
CA LEU A 86 25.42 14.46 -5.48
C LEU A 86 25.23 15.81 -6.19
N SER A 87 24.04 16.04 -6.77
CA SER A 87 23.69 17.30 -7.43
C SER A 87 23.13 18.36 -6.47
N GLY A 88 22.87 18.01 -5.20
CA GLY A 88 22.20 18.88 -4.24
C GLY A 88 20.71 19.11 -4.49
N VAL A 89 20.15 18.53 -5.57
CA VAL A 89 18.73 18.63 -5.91
C VAL A 89 17.99 17.44 -5.30
N PRO A 90 16.93 17.66 -4.50
CA PRO A 90 16.13 16.56 -3.95
C PRO A 90 15.57 15.66 -5.06
N ALA A 91 15.76 14.35 -4.93
CA ALA A 91 15.31 13.36 -5.91
C ALA A 91 14.08 12.61 -5.37
N PRO A 92 12.89 12.76 -6.01
CA PRO A 92 11.70 12.02 -5.61
C PRO A 92 11.82 10.53 -5.98
N VAL A 93 11.24 9.69 -5.14
CA VAL A 93 11.12 8.24 -5.27
C VAL A 93 9.65 7.88 -5.10
N GLY A 94 8.92 7.95 -6.22
CA GLY A 94 7.46 7.74 -6.25
C GLY A 94 7.00 6.40 -6.81
N VAL A 95 7.91 5.58 -7.36
CA VAL A 95 7.54 4.27 -7.91
C VAL A 95 7.27 3.30 -6.76
N THR A 96 6.00 2.99 -6.56
CA THR A 96 5.55 2.07 -5.50
C THR A 96 5.75 0.62 -5.94
N PRO A 97 6.52 -0.20 -5.21
CA PRO A 97 6.62 -1.62 -5.52
C PRO A 97 5.30 -2.32 -5.20
N LEU A 98 4.49 -2.60 -6.24
CA LEU A 98 3.11 -3.07 -6.11
C LEU A 98 3.00 -4.41 -5.37
N LEU A 99 4.03 -5.25 -5.41
CA LEU A 99 4.03 -6.49 -4.63
C LEU A 99 4.09 -6.22 -3.12
N LEU A 100 4.81 -5.17 -2.71
CA LEU A 100 4.94 -4.81 -1.28
C LEU A 100 3.64 -4.25 -0.70
N LEU A 101 2.78 -3.66 -1.53
CA LEU A 101 1.45 -3.19 -1.14
C LEU A 101 0.51 -4.33 -0.71
N ALA A 102 0.72 -5.55 -1.24
CA ALA A 102 -0.17 -6.68 -0.98
C ALA A 102 -0.25 -7.06 0.52
N LEU A 103 0.88 -7.02 1.23
CA LEU A 103 0.94 -7.40 2.64
C LEU A 103 0.17 -6.41 3.54
N PRO A 104 0.41 -5.09 3.51
CA PRO A 104 -0.40 -4.11 4.24
C PRO A 104 -1.89 -4.20 3.92
N LEU A 105 -2.25 -4.32 2.64
CA LEU A 105 -3.65 -4.47 2.22
C LEU A 105 -4.30 -5.70 2.87
N TRP A 106 -3.62 -6.83 2.82
CA TRP A 106 -4.13 -8.08 3.39
C TRP A 106 -4.28 -8.00 4.92
N LEU A 107 -3.31 -7.42 5.62
CA LEU A 107 -3.35 -7.26 7.08
C LEU A 107 -4.50 -6.35 7.52
N VAL A 108 -4.70 -5.20 6.86
CA VAL A 108 -5.79 -4.26 7.17
C VAL A 108 -7.15 -4.87 6.82
N HIS A 109 -7.25 -5.52 5.65
CA HIS A 109 -8.46 -6.23 5.24
C HIS A 109 -8.86 -7.29 6.26
N ARG A 110 -7.90 -8.13 6.67
CA ARG A 110 -8.10 -9.17 7.67
C ARG A 110 -8.50 -8.59 9.01
N ALA A 111 -7.77 -7.60 9.53
CA ALA A 111 -8.10 -6.98 10.81
C ALA A 111 -9.51 -6.37 10.83
N ALA A 112 -9.90 -5.68 9.76
CA ALA A 112 -11.25 -5.13 9.64
C ALA A 112 -12.33 -6.21 9.48
N ARG A 113 -12.02 -7.29 8.76
CA ARG A 113 -12.92 -8.43 8.60
C ARG A 113 -13.13 -9.16 9.92
N ASP A 114 -12.07 -9.49 10.64
CA ASP A 114 -12.11 -10.27 11.88
C ASP A 114 -12.89 -9.51 12.98
N VAL A 115 -12.64 -8.21 13.11
CA VAL A 115 -13.36 -7.34 14.06
C VAL A 115 -14.83 -7.16 13.68
N ALA A 116 -15.17 -7.14 12.39
CA ALA A 116 -16.55 -7.00 11.93
C ALA A 116 -17.34 -8.32 11.91
N ALA A 117 -16.67 -9.46 11.72
CA ALA A 117 -17.28 -10.78 11.70
C ALA A 117 -17.70 -11.23 13.10
N GLY A 118 -16.93 -10.86 14.13
CA GLY A 118 -17.24 -11.17 15.52
C GLY A 118 -17.20 -12.66 15.80
N ASP A 119 -16.00 -13.21 16.05
CA ASP A 119 -15.84 -14.62 16.45
C ASP A 119 -16.32 -14.91 17.88
N GLU A 120 -16.59 -13.86 18.68
CA GLU A 120 -17.12 -13.96 20.05
C GLU A 120 -18.55 -13.42 20.13
N GLU A 121 -19.45 -14.20 20.72
CA GLU A 121 -20.84 -13.83 20.95
C GLU A 121 -20.97 -13.07 22.28
N PRO A 122 -21.59 -11.87 22.32
CA PRO A 122 -22.35 -11.21 21.25
C PRO A 122 -21.49 -10.40 20.24
N PRO A 123 -22.02 -10.08 19.03
CA PRO A 123 -21.30 -9.36 17.99
C PRO A 123 -20.68 -8.05 18.49
N GLN A 124 -19.36 -7.95 18.42
CA GLN A 124 -18.62 -6.94 19.18
C GLN A 124 -18.73 -5.50 18.66
N ALA A 125 -19.01 -5.26 17.38
CA ALA A 125 -19.04 -3.90 16.83
C ALA A 125 -19.91 -3.75 15.56
N PRO A 126 -20.73 -2.69 15.43
CA PRO A 126 -21.27 -2.26 14.14
C PRO A 126 -20.17 -2.07 13.08
N GLY A 127 -20.42 -2.41 11.82
CA GLY A 127 -19.44 -2.33 10.74
C GLY A 127 -18.78 -0.96 10.58
N ARG A 128 -19.54 0.11 10.82
CA ARG A 128 -19.00 1.48 10.85
C ARG A 128 -17.99 1.67 11.98
N THR A 129 -18.27 1.16 13.19
CA THR A 129 -17.35 1.26 14.33
C THR A 129 -16.09 0.42 14.12
N ALA A 130 -16.23 -0.77 13.55
CA ALA A 130 -15.11 -1.63 13.17
C ALA A 130 -14.19 -0.93 12.15
N TRP A 131 -14.78 -0.42 11.07
CA TRP A 131 -14.06 0.33 10.04
C TRP A 131 -13.38 1.57 10.63
N THR A 132 -14.10 2.42 11.37
CA THR A 132 -13.52 3.64 11.95
C THR A 132 -12.39 3.32 12.92
N GLY A 133 -12.54 2.30 13.77
CA GLY A 133 -11.51 1.95 14.74
C GLY A 133 -10.26 1.41 14.05
N VAL A 134 -10.39 0.47 13.12
CA VAL A 134 -9.24 -0.09 12.39
C VAL A 134 -8.50 0.99 11.62
N VAL A 135 -9.22 1.86 10.90
CA VAL A 135 -8.61 2.97 10.15
C VAL A 135 -7.87 3.92 11.08
N LEU A 136 -8.52 4.37 12.17
CA LEU A 136 -7.89 5.30 13.11
C LEU A 136 -6.66 4.69 13.81
N GLY A 137 -6.74 3.42 14.21
CA GLY A 137 -5.64 2.72 14.86
C GLY A 137 -4.43 2.55 13.93
N TYR A 138 -4.68 2.18 12.68
CA TYR A 138 -3.63 2.05 11.67
C TYR A 138 -3.00 3.40 11.32
N LEU A 139 -3.82 4.44 11.12
CA LEU A 139 -3.33 5.79 10.78
C LEU A 139 -2.57 6.43 11.94
N ALA A 140 -2.91 6.15 13.20
CA ALA A 140 -2.13 6.62 14.34
C ALA A 140 -0.70 6.06 14.33
N VAL A 141 -0.55 4.75 14.06
CA VAL A 141 0.77 4.12 13.88
C VAL A 141 1.47 4.69 12.65
N GLY A 142 0.77 4.80 11.52
CA GLY A 142 1.32 5.34 10.28
C GLY A 142 1.82 6.79 10.41
N ALA A 143 1.13 7.63 11.18
CA ALA A 143 1.58 8.99 11.49
C ALA A 143 2.87 9.00 12.31
N ALA A 144 2.98 8.13 13.33
CA ALA A 144 4.22 7.98 14.11
C ALA A 144 5.38 7.48 13.22
N VAL A 145 5.12 6.54 12.32
CA VAL A 145 6.10 6.04 11.35
C VAL A 145 6.54 7.12 10.37
N ALA A 146 5.61 7.95 9.85
CA ALA A 146 5.93 9.07 8.98
C ALA A 146 6.81 10.12 9.67
N LEU A 147 6.50 10.46 10.93
CA LEU A 147 7.32 11.33 11.75
C LEU A 147 8.72 10.74 11.97
N TYR A 148 8.80 9.44 12.31
CA TYR A 148 10.08 8.76 12.47
C TYR A 148 10.91 8.72 11.17
N ALA A 149 10.27 8.41 10.03
CA ALA A 149 10.92 8.38 8.73
C ALA A 149 11.45 9.75 8.28
N SER A 150 10.86 10.85 8.76
CA SER A 150 11.32 12.21 8.44
C SER A 150 12.75 12.53 8.93
N GLY A 151 13.24 11.79 9.93
CA GLY A 151 14.62 11.89 10.42
C GLY A 151 15.65 11.11 9.58
N GLY A 152 15.21 10.31 8.61
CA GLY A 152 16.09 9.51 7.75
C GLY A 152 16.54 10.23 6.47
N ALA A 153 17.43 9.58 5.71
CA ALA A 153 17.88 10.06 4.39
C ALA A 153 16.78 10.01 3.31
N LEU A 154 15.80 9.11 3.48
CA LEU A 154 14.60 9.00 2.64
C LEU A 154 13.41 9.55 3.42
N ARG A 155 13.02 10.79 3.12
CA ARG A 155 11.97 11.50 3.85
C ARG A 155 10.62 11.31 3.16
N PRO A 156 9.52 11.07 3.89
CA PRO A 156 8.21 10.99 3.29
C PRO A 156 7.76 12.38 2.81
N SER A 157 7.17 12.44 1.62
CA SER A 157 6.46 13.64 1.19
C SER A 157 5.11 13.72 1.92
N TRP A 158 4.90 14.80 2.66
CA TRP A 158 3.68 14.97 3.45
C TRP A 158 2.39 14.97 2.62
N PRO A 159 2.31 15.62 1.45
CA PRO A 159 1.09 15.61 0.64
C PRO A 159 0.66 14.19 0.23
N TRP A 160 1.59 13.41 -0.33
CA TRP A 160 1.28 12.03 -0.75
C TRP A 160 1.04 11.12 0.43
N THR A 161 1.80 11.26 1.52
CA THR A 161 1.59 10.45 2.73
C THR A 161 0.20 10.69 3.32
N CYS A 162 -0.24 11.94 3.42
CA CYS A 162 -1.56 12.30 3.94
C CYS A 162 -2.72 11.86 3.03
N VAL A 163 -2.47 11.58 1.75
CA VAL A 163 -3.50 11.14 0.79
C VAL A 163 -3.48 9.62 0.62
N CYS A 164 -2.35 9.06 0.19
CA CYS A 164 -2.23 7.65 -0.19
C CYS A 164 -2.46 6.72 1.00
N LEU A 165 -1.86 7.02 2.16
CA LEU A 165 -1.97 6.17 3.33
C LEU A 165 -3.43 6.06 3.82
N PRO A 166 -4.18 7.15 4.06
CA PRO A 166 -5.62 7.04 4.37
C PRO A 166 -6.43 6.34 3.28
N VAL A 167 -6.24 6.68 2.00
CA VAL A 167 -7.03 6.08 0.91
C VAL A 167 -6.86 4.56 0.86
N VAL A 168 -5.62 4.09 0.90
CA VAL A 168 -5.30 2.65 0.89
C VAL A 168 -5.90 1.94 2.10
N VAL A 169 -5.71 2.50 3.30
CA VAL A 169 -6.19 1.90 4.56
C VAL A 169 -7.72 1.89 4.62
N MET A 170 -8.38 2.99 4.26
CA MET A 170 -9.84 3.08 4.23
C MET A 170 -10.44 2.09 3.24
N GLY A 171 -9.85 1.95 2.04
CA GLY A 171 -10.28 1.01 1.03
C GLY A 171 -10.12 -0.45 1.48
N ALA A 172 -8.95 -0.80 2.02
CA ALA A 172 -8.68 -2.15 2.52
C ALA A 172 -9.58 -2.53 3.69
N ALA A 173 -9.74 -1.63 4.67
CA ALA A 173 -10.62 -1.84 5.81
C ALA A 173 -12.09 -1.94 5.37
N GLY A 174 -12.52 -1.09 4.44
CA GLY A 174 -13.88 -1.14 3.87
C GLY A 174 -14.15 -2.46 3.18
N ALA A 175 -13.20 -2.96 2.37
CA ALA A 175 -13.27 -4.29 1.77
C ALA A 175 -13.33 -5.40 2.84
N GLY A 176 -12.56 -5.28 3.93
CA GLY A 176 -12.58 -6.21 5.06
C GLY A 176 -13.96 -6.34 5.67
N VAL A 177 -14.52 -5.21 6.13
CA VAL A 177 -15.88 -5.13 6.69
C VAL A 177 -16.92 -5.63 5.69
N TRP A 178 -16.83 -5.24 4.42
CA TRP A 178 -17.75 -5.70 3.38
C TRP A 178 -17.73 -7.23 3.20
N THR A 179 -16.55 -7.85 3.24
CA THR A 179 -16.46 -9.32 3.17
C THR A 179 -16.96 -10.03 4.42
N ALA A 180 -16.86 -9.42 5.60
CA ALA A 180 -17.37 -9.98 6.85
C ALA A 180 -18.91 -10.12 6.83
N TYR A 181 -19.61 -9.11 6.29
CA TYR A 181 -21.07 -9.15 6.19
C TYR A 181 -21.62 -10.07 5.07
N GLY A 182 -20.78 -10.85 4.39
CA GLY A 182 -21.23 -11.73 3.30
C GLY A 182 -21.48 -10.99 1.98
N ARG A 183 -20.81 -9.85 1.77
CA ARG A 183 -20.94 -8.99 0.59
C ARG A 183 -22.35 -8.42 0.35
N PRO A 184 -23.02 -7.80 1.34
CA PRO A 184 -24.38 -7.28 1.18
C PRO A 184 -24.42 -6.22 0.08
N ALA A 185 -25.28 -6.42 -0.91
CA ALA A 185 -25.52 -5.43 -1.95
C ALA A 185 -26.14 -4.14 -1.39
N GLU A 186 -26.87 -4.25 -0.27
CA GLU A 186 -27.57 -3.14 0.40
C GLU A 186 -26.63 -2.08 0.99
N ALA A 187 -25.38 -2.43 1.30
CA ALA A 187 -24.37 -1.46 1.76
C ALA A 187 -24.01 -0.46 0.66
N PHE A 188 -24.08 -0.88 -0.61
CA PHE A 188 -23.91 0.02 -1.76
C PHE A 188 -25.12 0.92 -1.96
N ASP A 189 -26.34 0.44 -1.64
CA ASP A 189 -27.56 1.22 -1.78
C ASP A 189 -27.52 2.48 -0.89
N GLY A 190 -26.96 2.39 0.32
CA GLY A 190 -26.77 3.55 1.21
C GLY A 190 -25.80 4.61 0.68
N VAL A 191 -24.75 4.21 -0.06
CA VAL A 191 -23.81 5.14 -0.71
C VAL A 191 -24.41 5.68 -2.02
N LEU A 192 -25.12 4.85 -2.77
CA LEU A 192 -25.83 5.22 -4.00
C LEU A 192 -27.02 6.16 -3.75
N VAL A 193 -27.50 6.29 -2.51
CA VAL A 193 -28.46 7.34 -2.12
C VAL A 193 -27.88 8.74 -2.26
N LEU A 194 -26.55 8.92 -2.14
CA LEU A 194 -25.89 10.19 -2.43
C LEU A 194 -25.86 10.53 -3.94
N LEU A 195 -26.15 9.57 -4.83
CA LEU A 195 -26.22 9.84 -6.26
C LEU A 195 -27.52 10.57 -6.64
N PRO A 196 -27.47 11.47 -7.65
CA PRO A 196 -28.67 12.11 -8.20
C PRO A 196 -29.73 11.09 -8.61
N ALA A 197 -31.00 11.42 -8.38
CA ALA A 197 -32.13 10.51 -8.56
C ALA A 197 -32.23 9.87 -9.97
N GLY A 198 -31.73 10.56 -11.00
CA GLY A 198 -31.65 10.03 -12.37
C GLY A 198 -30.70 8.85 -12.52
N VAL A 199 -29.48 8.96 -11.99
CA VAL A 199 -28.47 7.89 -12.06
C VAL A 199 -28.84 6.75 -11.10
N ARG A 200 -29.43 7.09 -9.95
CA ARG A 200 -29.95 6.12 -8.99
C ARG A 200 -30.97 5.17 -9.62
N ARG A 201 -31.84 5.68 -10.50
CA ARG A 201 -32.87 4.87 -11.21
C ARG A 201 -32.26 3.93 -12.25
N LEU A 202 -31.11 4.28 -12.82
CA LEU A 202 -30.34 3.43 -13.76
C LEU A 202 -29.58 2.30 -13.05
N VAL A 203 -29.24 2.47 -11.77
CA VAL A 203 -28.35 1.57 -11.02
C VAL A 203 -29.10 0.65 -10.02
N LEU A 204 -30.22 1.10 -9.45
CA LEU A 204 -30.95 0.37 -8.39
C LEU A 204 -31.85 -0.79 -8.85
N GLY A 205 -31.88 -1.14 -10.13
CA GLY A 205 -32.65 -2.30 -10.61
C GLY A 205 -31.92 -3.63 -10.42
N ALA A 206 -32.64 -4.71 -10.06
CA ALA A 206 -32.09 -6.08 -10.14
C ALA A 206 -31.40 -6.40 -11.48
N PRO A 207 -31.95 -6.04 -12.66
CA PRO A 207 -31.25 -6.22 -13.94
C PRO A 207 -30.04 -5.28 -14.10
N ALA A 208 -30.06 -4.08 -13.51
CA ALA A 208 -28.91 -3.17 -13.51
C ALA A 208 -27.76 -3.70 -12.64
N ARG A 209 -28.06 -4.28 -11.48
CA ARG A 209 -27.07 -4.97 -10.64
C ARG A 209 -26.46 -6.19 -11.33
N ALA A 210 -27.28 -7.00 -12.02
CA ALA A 210 -26.76 -8.12 -12.80
C ALA A 210 -25.83 -7.65 -13.92
N ARG A 211 -26.17 -6.53 -14.60
CA ARG A 211 -25.30 -5.89 -15.60
C ARG A 211 -24.02 -5.33 -14.99
N LEU A 212 -24.08 -4.69 -13.82
CA LEU A 212 -22.92 -4.16 -13.11
C LEU A 212 -21.99 -5.28 -12.61
N ALA A 213 -22.54 -6.37 -12.08
CA ALA A 213 -21.76 -7.52 -11.70
C ALA A 213 -21.12 -8.19 -12.92
N ALA A 214 -21.86 -8.30 -14.03
CA ALA A 214 -21.31 -8.82 -15.29
C ALA A 214 -20.22 -7.90 -15.85
N SER A 215 -20.41 -6.57 -15.85
CA SER A 215 -19.40 -5.61 -16.30
C SER A 215 -18.18 -5.60 -15.37
N ALA A 216 -18.36 -5.74 -14.06
CA ALA A 216 -17.26 -5.85 -13.12
C ALA A 216 -16.47 -7.15 -13.33
N ARG A 217 -17.14 -8.28 -13.58
CA ARG A 217 -16.47 -9.54 -13.95
C ARG A 217 -15.74 -9.42 -15.28
N ALA A 218 -16.37 -8.82 -16.29
CA ALA A 218 -15.75 -8.61 -17.60
C ALA A 218 -14.54 -7.67 -17.51
N ALA A 219 -14.66 -6.56 -16.76
CA ALA A 219 -13.56 -5.66 -16.49
C ALA A 219 -12.43 -6.36 -15.73
N GLY A 220 -12.76 -7.16 -14.70
CA GLY A 220 -11.80 -7.97 -13.96
C GLY A 220 -11.07 -8.98 -14.85
N ALA A 221 -11.80 -9.67 -15.73
CA ALA A 221 -11.21 -10.57 -16.72
C ALA A 221 -10.30 -9.82 -17.72
N GLY A 222 -10.73 -8.65 -18.20
CA GLY A 222 -9.93 -7.79 -19.07
C GLY A 222 -8.63 -7.33 -18.41
N VAL A 223 -8.70 -6.86 -17.16
CA VAL A 223 -7.51 -6.51 -16.36
C VAL A 223 -6.59 -7.70 -16.17
N ALA A 224 -7.15 -8.88 -15.85
CA ALA A 224 -6.36 -10.11 -15.68
C ALA A 224 -5.65 -10.52 -16.98
N VAL A 225 -6.33 -10.41 -18.13
CA VAL A 225 -5.74 -10.71 -19.44
C VAL A 225 -4.64 -9.69 -19.79
N LEU A 226 -4.87 -8.39 -19.56
CA LEU A 226 -3.87 -7.36 -19.85
C LEU A 226 -2.62 -7.51 -18.96
N VAL A 227 -2.80 -7.67 -17.66
CA VAL A 227 -1.68 -7.85 -16.72
C VAL A 227 -0.97 -9.19 -16.95
N GLY A 228 -1.72 -10.26 -17.20
CA GLY A 228 -1.17 -11.58 -17.54
C GLY A 228 -0.39 -11.55 -18.86
N GLY A 229 -0.92 -10.91 -19.89
CA GLY A 229 -0.24 -10.69 -21.17
C GLY A 229 1.03 -9.86 -21.00
N GLY A 230 0.96 -8.77 -20.24
CA GLY A 230 2.13 -7.97 -19.88
C GLY A 230 3.20 -8.75 -19.13
N ALA A 231 2.81 -9.64 -18.20
CA ALA A 231 3.74 -10.51 -17.49
C ALA A 231 4.41 -11.54 -18.42
N VAL A 232 3.67 -12.11 -19.38
CA VAL A 232 4.24 -13.00 -20.41
C VAL A 232 5.22 -12.25 -21.30
N LEU A 233 4.87 -11.04 -21.77
CA LEU A 233 5.76 -10.21 -22.58
C LEU A 233 7.04 -9.82 -21.84
N LEU A 234 6.91 -9.45 -20.57
CA LEU A 234 8.06 -9.19 -19.69
C LEU A 234 8.96 -10.42 -19.58
N ALA A 235 8.38 -11.61 -19.38
CA ALA A 235 9.15 -12.86 -19.30
C ALA A 235 9.90 -13.15 -20.61
N VAL A 236 9.25 -12.99 -21.77
CA VAL A 236 9.88 -13.13 -23.08
C VAL A 236 11.02 -12.12 -23.24
N SER A 237 10.80 -10.85 -22.89
CA SER A 237 11.83 -9.83 -22.99
C SER A 237 13.03 -10.10 -22.07
N LEU A 238 12.79 -10.53 -20.83
CA LEU A 238 13.85 -10.91 -19.89
C LEU A 238 14.68 -12.11 -20.39
N VAL A 239 14.04 -13.06 -21.07
CA VAL A 239 14.75 -14.19 -21.69
C VAL A 239 15.58 -13.72 -22.89
N ALA A 240 15.01 -12.87 -23.75
CA ALA A 240 15.70 -12.31 -24.91
C ALA A 240 16.92 -11.44 -24.53
N HIS A 241 16.79 -10.65 -23.46
CA HIS A 241 17.84 -9.73 -22.97
C HIS A 241 18.66 -10.30 -21.80
N GLY A 242 18.59 -11.61 -21.54
CA GLY A 242 19.15 -12.22 -20.34
C GLY A 242 20.66 -12.03 -20.15
N GLY A 243 21.41 -11.80 -21.24
CA GLY A 243 22.83 -11.42 -21.17
C GLY A 243 23.05 -10.02 -20.58
N ALA A 244 22.31 -9.02 -21.07
CA ALA A 244 22.34 -7.65 -20.58
C ALA A 244 21.81 -7.55 -19.15
N THR A 245 20.72 -8.27 -18.82
CA THR A 245 20.16 -8.35 -17.46
C THR A 245 21.17 -8.91 -16.45
N ARG A 246 21.91 -9.97 -16.80
CA ARG A 246 22.98 -10.50 -15.94
C ARG A 246 24.16 -9.53 -15.81
N GLY A 247 24.57 -8.90 -16.91
CA GLY A 247 25.64 -7.89 -16.89
C GLY A 247 25.32 -6.71 -15.96
N ALA A 248 24.11 -6.16 -16.08
CA ALA A 248 23.61 -5.10 -15.21
C ALA A 248 23.58 -5.50 -13.72
N PHE A 249 23.19 -6.74 -13.43
CA PHE A 249 23.16 -7.28 -12.07
C PHE A 249 24.56 -7.33 -11.42
N PHE A 250 25.59 -7.70 -12.18
CA PHE A 250 26.97 -7.77 -11.68
C PHE A 250 27.64 -6.40 -11.56
N GLN A 251 27.23 -5.41 -12.35
CA GLN A 251 27.78 -4.05 -12.28
C GLN A 251 27.28 -3.25 -11.07
N LEU A 252 26.09 -3.57 -10.54
CA LEU A 252 25.50 -2.82 -9.42
C LEU A 252 26.10 -3.16 -8.06
N THR A 253 26.58 -4.40 -7.85
CA THR A 253 27.06 -4.83 -6.53
C THR A 253 27.92 -6.08 -6.59
N GLU A 254 29.08 -6.00 -5.91
CA GLU A 254 30.03 -7.10 -5.80
C GLU A 254 29.65 -8.10 -4.69
N GLY A 255 28.90 -7.65 -3.67
CA GLY A 255 28.54 -8.44 -2.49
C GLY A 255 27.26 -9.27 -2.64
N TRP A 256 27.22 -10.45 -2.00
CA TRP A 256 26.05 -11.34 -2.00
C TRP A 256 24.78 -10.68 -1.44
N SER A 257 24.90 -9.90 -0.36
CA SER A 257 23.77 -9.16 0.24
C SER A 257 23.14 -8.16 -0.72
N GLY A 258 23.96 -7.39 -1.44
CA GLY A 258 23.50 -6.45 -2.46
C GLY A 258 22.79 -7.16 -3.59
N ARG A 259 23.32 -8.31 -4.05
CA ARG A 259 22.66 -9.15 -5.06
C ARG A 259 21.28 -9.61 -4.61
N PHE A 260 21.16 -10.08 -3.36
CA PHE A 260 19.86 -10.45 -2.79
C PHE A 260 18.91 -9.24 -2.70
N ALA A 261 19.39 -8.07 -2.29
CA ALA A 261 18.58 -6.85 -2.22
C ALA A 261 18.07 -6.43 -3.61
N VAL A 262 18.91 -6.46 -4.65
CA VAL A 262 18.53 -6.14 -6.03
C VAL A 262 17.53 -7.18 -6.56
N LEU A 263 17.72 -8.47 -6.27
CA LEU A 263 16.78 -9.52 -6.65
C LEU A 263 15.40 -9.30 -6.01
N LEU A 264 15.37 -9.03 -4.69
CA LEU A 264 14.13 -8.74 -3.97
C LEU A 264 13.43 -7.50 -4.52
N LEU A 265 14.19 -6.46 -4.87
CA LEU A 265 13.65 -5.26 -5.49
C LEU A 265 13.07 -5.55 -6.89
N CYS A 266 13.75 -6.37 -7.70
CA CYS A 266 13.22 -6.82 -8.99
C CYS A 266 11.90 -7.59 -8.80
N LEU A 267 11.84 -8.53 -7.86
CA LEU A 267 10.62 -9.26 -7.52
C LEU A 267 9.50 -8.32 -7.07
N ALA A 268 9.83 -7.34 -6.23
CA ALA A 268 8.88 -6.35 -5.74
C ALA A 268 8.29 -5.46 -6.85
N LEU A 269 9.07 -5.24 -7.91
CA LEU A 269 8.69 -4.45 -9.09
C LEU A 269 8.10 -5.27 -10.23
N LEU A 270 8.09 -6.61 -10.16
CA LEU A 270 7.51 -7.44 -11.24
C LEU A 270 6.08 -7.04 -11.62
N PRO A 271 5.15 -6.76 -10.67
CA PRO A 271 3.81 -6.34 -11.06
C PRO A 271 3.80 -4.96 -11.75
N ASN A 272 4.72 -4.06 -11.39
CA ASN A 272 4.88 -2.78 -12.10
C ASN A 272 5.34 -3.02 -13.54
N ALA A 273 6.38 -3.84 -13.71
CA ALA A 273 6.93 -4.15 -15.02
C ALA A 273 5.91 -4.86 -15.93
N ALA A 274 5.05 -5.72 -15.38
CA ALA A 274 3.94 -6.33 -16.12
C ALA A 274 2.91 -5.28 -16.59
N VAL A 275 2.58 -4.29 -15.76
CA VAL A 275 1.69 -3.19 -16.14
C VAL A 275 2.33 -2.30 -17.22
N TRP A 276 3.63 -2.01 -17.11
CA TRP A 276 4.37 -1.28 -18.15
C TRP A 276 4.41 -2.03 -19.47
N ALA A 277 4.68 -3.34 -19.45
CA ALA A 277 4.65 -4.19 -20.64
C ALA A 277 3.25 -4.27 -21.27
N ALA A 278 2.19 -4.32 -20.44
CA ALA A 278 0.81 -4.26 -20.93
C ALA A 278 0.49 -2.90 -21.58
N GLY A 279 0.94 -1.79 -20.98
CA GLY A 279 0.80 -0.44 -21.54
C GLY A 279 1.56 -0.27 -22.86
N TYR A 280 2.76 -0.84 -22.95
CA TYR A 280 3.52 -0.93 -24.20
C TYR A 280 2.75 -1.71 -25.26
N ALA A 281 2.32 -2.93 -24.96
CA ALA A 281 1.58 -3.76 -25.92
C ALA A 281 0.23 -3.16 -26.36
N ALA A 282 -0.43 -2.41 -25.47
CA ALA A 282 -1.69 -1.74 -25.79
C ALA A 282 -1.51 -0.49 -26.66
N GLY A 283 -0.28 0.00 -26.86
CA GLY A 283 0.04 1.19 -27.64
C GLY A 283 0.47 2.45 -26.87
N PRO A 284 -0.12 2.83 -25.71
CA PRO A 284 0.24 4.09 -25.05
C PRO A 284 1.65 4.10 -24.45
N GLY A 285 2.28 2.93 -24.25
CA GLY A 285 3.62 2.88 -23.69
C GLY A 285 3.68 3.18 -22.20
N PHE A 286 4.85 3.62 -21.76
CA PHE A 286 5.11 4.08 -20.39
C PHE A 286 6.25 5.10 -20.37
N VAL A 287 6.38 5.85 -19.27
CA VAL A 287 7.38 6.91 -19.12
C VAL A 287 8.53 6.42 -18.24
N LEU A 288 9.76 6.53 -18.72
CA LEU A 288 11.01 6.17 -18.01
C LEU A 288 11.90 7.40 -17.79
N GLY A 289 11.59 8.16 -16.76
CA GLY A 289 12.24 9.45 -16.50
C GLY A 289 11.47 10.60 -17.13
N ALA A 290 11.72 11.82 -16.65
CA ALA A 290 10.96 12.99 -17.05
C ALA A 290 11.08 13.23 -18.57
N GLY A 291 9.95 13.16 -19.27
CA GLY A 291 9.88 13.42 -20.71
C GLY A 291 10.33 12.28 -21.62
N HIS A 292 10.74 11.12 -21.09
CA HIS A 292 11.20 9.99 -21.88
C HIS A 292 10.10 8.93 -22.00
N VAL A 293 9.42 8.93 -23.15
CA VAL A 293 8.33 7.98 -23.42
C VAL A 293 8.89 6.76 -24.14
N VAL A 294 8.53 5.58 -23.65
CA VAL A 294 8.80 4.31 -24.30
C VAL A 294 7.50 3.75 -24.84
N GLY A 295 7.33 3.81 -26.16
CA GLY A 295 6.19 3.26 -26.89
C GLY A 295 6.63 2.32 -28.02
N PRO A 296 5.69 1.55 -28.61
CA PRO A 296 6.02 0.60 -29.69
C PRO A 296 6.49 1.25 -30.99
N LEU A 297 6.11 2.50 -31.23
CA LEU A 297 6.38 3.24 -32.47
C LEU A 297 7.38 4.39 -32.27
N SER A 298 7.77 4.65 -31.03
CA SER A 298 8.73 5.70 -30.68
C SER A 298 9.31 5.39 -29.31
N SER A 299 10.62 5.30 -29.23
CA SER A 299 11.36 5.22 -27.97
C SER A 299 12.42 6.32 -27.97
N ASP A 300 12.31 7.25 -27.02
CA ASP A 300 13.35 8.26 -26.83
C ASP A 300 14.68 7.60 -26.45
N PRO A 301 15.83 8.19 -26.81
CA PRO A 301 17.13 7.75 -26.33
C PRO A 301 17.05 7.62 -24.81
N ALA A 302 17.34 6.41 -24.30
CA ALA A 302 17.27 6.16 -22.87
C ALA A 302 18.16 7.22 -22.17
N PRO A 303 17.63 7.95 -21.17
CA PRO A 303 18.50 8.74 -20.32
C PRO A 303 19.57 7.81 -19.72
N LEU A 304 20.65 8.36 -19.15
CA LEU A 304 21.62 7.58 -18.38
C LEU A 304 20.94 6.98 -17.15
N LEU A 305 20.17 5.91 -17.36
CA LEU A 305 19.46 5.17 -16.34
C LEU A 305 20.49 4.33 -15.60
N PRO A 306 20.31 4.14 -14.29
CA PRO A 306 21.15 3.19 -13.56
C PRO A 306 21.05 1.82 -14.23
N PRO A 307 22.13 1.01 -14.24
CA PRO A 307 22.14 -0.32 -14.84
C PRO A 307 21.29 -1.29 -14.02
N PHE A 308 19.96 -1.10 -14.02
CA PHE A 308 19.01 -1.86 -13.25
C PHE A 308 18.48 -3.04 -14.09
N PRO A 309 18.49 -4.29 -13.58
CA PRO A 309 18.20 -5.48 -14.38
C PRO A 309 16.86 -5.46 -15.12
N LEU A 310 15.79 -4.92 -14.50
CA LEU A 310 14.48 -4.82 -15.16
C LEU A 310 14.46 -3.78 -16.29
N LEU A 311 15.32 -2.76 -16.25
CA LEU A 311 15.43 -1.77 -17.32
C LEU A 311 16.20 -2.31 -18.53
N ALA A 312 17.03 -3.35 -18.35
CA ALA A 312 17.73 -4.00 -19.47
C ALA A 312 16.79 -4.77 -20.41
N ALA A 313 15.52 -4.97 -20.03
CA ALA A 313 14.48 -5.59 -20.86
C ALA A 313 13.65 -4.56 -21.65
N VAL A 314 13.98 -3.26 -21.53
CA VAL A 314 13.33 -2.18 -22.26
C VAL A 314 13.92 -2.14 -23.69
N PRO A 315 13.09 -2.00 -24.73
CA PRO A 315 13.59 -1.87 -26.10
C PRO A 315 14.57 -0.70 -26.26
N ASP A 316 15.60 -0.91 -27.07
CA ASP A 316 16.54 0.16 -27.48
C ASP A 316 15.83 1.19 -28.36
N ALA A 317 16.43 2.38 -28.46
CA ALA A 317 15.90 3.49 -29.26
C ALA A 317 15.75 3.11 -30.75
N GLY A 318 14.55 3.32 -31.31
CA GLY A 318 14.21 3.16 -32.72
C GLY A 318 12.96 3.94 -33.14
#